data_AF-A0A7S0SI55-F1
#
_entry.id   AF-A0A7S0SI55-F1
#
_cell.length_a   1.000
_cell.length_b   1.000
_cell.length_c   1.000
_cell.angle_alpha   90.00
_cell.angle_beta   90.00
_cell.angle_gamma   90.00
#
_symmetry.space_group_name_H-M   'P 1'
#
loop_
_entity.id
_entity.type
_entity.pdbx_description
1 polymer ?
#
loop_
_entity_poly.entity_id
_entity_poly.type
_entity_poly.pdbx_seq_one_letter_code
_entity_poly.pdbx_strand_id
1 'polypeptide(L)'
;EQLVFGQSARNATGPGPLEWCIAGATEKDNCCFIEWCELAGLTTAADGSPYFAPVTHFVSHAWHASFPQLVSTLELYAAGGDVGFFLDIFAINQHVPPWREDPPMKHGDVLGPSIAACGRTVLVLHPWEKPMSFTRAWCLFEIMTTLEKRATLDVAL
;
A
#
# COMPACT_ATOMS: atom_id res chain seq x y z
N GLU A 1 -23.83 2.09 14.11
CA GLU A 1 -23.43 3.30 13.35
C GLU A 1 -22.67 2.87 12.11
N GLN A 2 -23.12 3.28 10.92
CA GLN A 2 -22.41 2.96 9.68
C GLN A 2 -21.23 3.92 9.53
N LEU A 3 -20.00 3.37 9.53
CA LEU A 3 -18.79 4.10 9.17
C LEU A 3 -18.88 4.47 7.69
N VAL A 4 -19.25 5.72 7.40
CA VAL A 4 -19.30 6.26 6.05
C VAL A 4 -17.86 6.54 5.60
N PHE A 5 -17.26 5.60 4.88
CA PHE A 5 -16.04 5.84 4.11
C PHE A 5 -16.39 6.54 2.80
N GLY A 6 -16.37 7.86 2.78
CA GLY A 6 -16.45 8.59 1.51
C GLY A 6 -16.84 10.06 1.61
N GLN A 7 -16.06 10.89 0.91
CA GLN A 7 -16.31 12.29 0.58
C GLN A 7 -16.12 13.32 1.70
N SER A 8 -14.86 13.50 2.09
CA SER A 8 -14.43 14.76 2.71
C SER A 8 -13.58 15.51 1.68
N ALA A 9 -14.17 16.53 1.04
CA ALA A 9 -13.46 17.60 0.36
C ALA A 9 -12.75 18.52 1.37
N ARG A 10 -11.98 17.94 2.29
CA ARG A 10 -11.13 18.68 3.22
C ARG A 10 -9.73 18.77 2.63
N ASN A 11 -9.22 19.99 2.67
CA ASN A 11 -7.90 20.39 2.22
C ASN A 11 -6.78 19.37 2.55
N ALA A 12 -5.85 19.28 1.61
CA ALA A 12 -4.74 18.34 1.50
C ALA A 12 -3.64 18.48 2.57
N THR A 13 -3.98 18.43 3.85
CA THR A 13 -2.98 18.52 4.94
C THR A 13 -3.19 17.54 6.10
N GLY A 14 -4.20 16.66 6.05
CA GLY A 14 -4.48 15.67 7.10
C GLY A 14 -4.50 14.22 6.60
N PRO A 15 -4.22 13.24 7.49
CA PRO A 15 -4.31 11.82 7.14
C PRO A 15 -5.73 11.44 6.70
N GLY A 16 -5.84 10.52 5.73
CA GLY A 16 -7.14 9.97 5.31
C GLY A 16 -7.77 9.09 6.40
N PRO A 17 -9.09 8.79 6.35
CA PRO A 17 -9.75 7.94 7.36
C PRO A 17 -9.07 6.59 7.59
N LEU A 18 -8.59 5.94 6.53
CA LEU A 18 -7.85 4.68 6.63
C LEU A 18 -6.54 4.86 7.40
N GLU A 19 -5.76 5.89 7.04
CA GLU A 19 -4.48 6.19 7.69
C GLU A 19 -4.68 6.48 9.18
N TRP A 20 -5.75 7.20 9.55
CA TRP A 20 -6.15 7.41 10.95
C TRP A 20 -6.47 6.10 11.67
N CYS A 21 -7.23 5.20 11.04
CA CYS A 21 -7.56 3.91 11.63
C CYS A 21 -6.31 3.04 11.84
N ILE A 22 -5.42 2.98 10.84
CA ILE A 22 -4.17 2.21 10.93
C ILE A 22 -3.27 2.82 11.99
N ALA A 23 -2.99 4.13 11.91
CA ALA A 23 -2.13 4.81 12.87
C ALA A 23 -2.65 4.65 14.30
N GLY A 24 -3.94 4.85 14.53
CA GLY A 24 -4.55 4.67 15.85
C GLY A 24 -4.50 3.23 16.36
N ALA A 25 -4.59 2.23 15.49
CA ALA A 25 -4.48 0.82 15.88
C ALA A 25 -3.03 0.44 16.24
N THR A 26 -2.05 0.93 15.49
CA THR A 26 -0.65 0.50 15.62
C THR A 26 0.22 1.40 16.49
N GLU A 27 -0.29 2.56 16.96
CA GLU A 27 0.46 3.55 17.74
C GLU A 27 1.08 2.96 19.01
N LYS A 28 0.31 2.17 19.76
CA LYS A 28 0.75 1.60 21.03
C LYS A 28 1.99 0.72 20.89
N ASP A 29 2.03 -0.09 19.85
CA ASP A 29 3.07 -1.10 19.63
C ASP A 29 4.16 -0.58 18.67
N ASN A 30 4.01 0.63 18.13
CA ASN A 30 4.94 1.29 17.21
C ASN A 30 5.36 0.39 16.04
N CYS A 31 4.38 -0.24 15.38
CA CYS A 31 4.59 -1.25 14.35
C CYS A 31 3.77 -0.95 13.08
N CYS A 32 3.99 -1.74 12.01
CA CYS A 32 3.12 -1.69 10.84
C CYS A 32 1.81 -2.48 11.08
N PHE A 33 0.83 -2.33 10.18
CA PHE A 33 -0.47 -2.98 10.33
C PHE A 33 -0.38 -4.50 10.30
N ILE A 34 0.51 -5.05 9.46
CA ILE A 34 0.73 -6.50 9.35
C ILE A 34 1.26 -7.05 10.68
N GLU A 35 2.30 -6.43 11.24
CA GLU A 35 2.88 -6.82 12.54
C GLU A 35 1.83 -6.73 13.66
N TRP A 36 1.01 -5.67 13.66
CA TRP A 36 -0.08 -5.53 14.63
C TRP A 36 -1.10 -6.67 14.52
N CYS A 37 -1.49 -7.06 13.31
CA CYS A 37 -2.38 -8.19 13.09
C CYS A 37 -1.76 -9.50 13.61
N GLU A 38 -0.47 -9.73 13.38
CA GLU A 38 0.25 -10.90 13.91
C GLU A 38 0.26 -10.92 15.44
N LEU A 39 0.57 -9.79 16.09
CA LEU A 39 0.55 -9.64 17.54
C LEU A 39 -0.84 -9.87 18.13
N ALA A 40 -1.89 -9.44 17.42
CA ALA A 40 -3.28 -9.63 17.80
C ALA A 40 -3.83 -11.04 17.49
N GLY A 41 -3.07 -11.90 16.82
CA GLY A 41 -3.52 -13.22 16.36
C GLY A 41 -4.55 -13.15 15.21
N LEU A 42 -4.64 -12.02 14.52
CA LEU A 42 -5.52 -11.76 13.38
C LEU A 42 -4.83 -12.13 12.06
N THR A 43 -4.44 -13.39 11.93
CA THR A 43 -3.69 -13.91 10.77
C THR A 43 -4.51 -14.85 9.88
N THR A 44 -5.71 -15.23 10.31
CA THR A 44 -6.59 -16.16 9.59
C THR A 44 -8.04 -15.68 9.57
N ALA A 45 -8.71 -15.95 8.45
CA ALA A 45 -10.15 -15.75 8.28
C ALA A 45 -10.95 -16.79 9.08
N ALA A 46 -12.28 -16.58 9.14
CA ALA A 46 -13.19 -17.47 9.86
C ALA A 46 -13.19 -18.92 9.35
N ASP A 47 -12.81 -19.14 8.09
CA ASP A 47 -12.68 -20.45 7.45
C ASP A 47 -11.28 -21.08 7.62
N GLY A 48 -10.36 -20.40 8.33
CA GLY A 48 -8.99 -20.84 8.57
C GLY A 48 -8.00 -20.50 7.45
N SER A 49 -8.45 -19.85 6.36
CA SER A 49 -7.53 -19.36 5.33
C SER A 49 -6.66 -18.20 5.86
N PRO A 50 -5.38 -18.08 5.45
CA PRO A 50 -4.53 -16.99 5.93
C PRO A 50 -4.98 -15.65 5.32
N TYR A 51 -4.98 -14.58 6.13
CA TYR A 51 -5.20 -13.22 5.63
C TYR A 51 -4.03 -12.71 4.79
N PHE A 52 -2.83 -13.25 5.03
CA PHE A 52 -1.60 -12.85 4.34
C PHE A 52 -1.14 -13.97 3.43
N ALA A 53 -1.01 -13.65 2.14
CA ALA A 53 -0.44 -14.52 1.12
C ALA A 53 0.98 -14.05 0.75
N PRO A 54 1.82 -14.92 0.15
CA PRO A 54 3.06 -14.47 -0.45
C PRO A 54 2.81 -13.33 -1.45
N VAL A 55 3.53 -12.22 -1.28
CA VAL A 55 3.37 -11.06 -2.16
C VAL A 55 3.94 -11.36 -3.53
N THR A 56 3.16 -11.10 -4.57
CA THR A 56 3.54 -11.29 -5.98
C THR A 56 3.50 -9.98 -6.77
N HIS A 57 2.79 -8.96 -6.27
CA HIS A 57 2.62 -7.69 -6.94
C HIS A 57 2.82 -6.54 -5.96
N PHE A 58 3.75 -5.64 -6.26
CA PHE A 58 3.85 -4.36 -5.57
C PHE A 58 2.75 -3.43 -6.07
N VAL A 59 2.05 -2.72 -5.19
CA VAL A 59 1.01 -1.77 -5.59
C VAL A 59 1.57 -0.35 -5.49
N SER A 60 1.64 0.33 -6.64
CA SER A 60 1.94 1.76 -6.70
C SER A 60 0.64 2.55 -6.83
N HIS A 61 0.28 3.30 -5.80
CA HIS A 61 -0.93 4.12 -5.78
C HIS A 61 -0.72 5.45 -5.06
N ALA A 62 -1.48 6.47 -5.43
CA ALA A 62 -1.50 7.71 -4.68
C ALA A 62 -2.28 7.54 -3.37
N TRP A 63 -1.69 7.85 -2.22
CA TRP A 63 -2.35 7.73 -0.91
C TRP A 63 -3.58 8.62 -0.73
N HIS A 64 -3.67 9.74 -1.45
CA HIS A 64 -4.88 10.58 -1.44
C HIS A 64 -5.98 10.07 -2.40
N ALA A 65 -5.73 8.98 -3.13
CA ALA A 65 -6.76 8.32 -3.91
C ALA A 65 -7.77 7.61 -3.00
N SER A 66 -8.96 7.38 -3.55
CA SER A 66 -10.02 6.64 -2.86
C SER A 66 -9.55 5.22 -2.57
N PHE A 67 -9.45 4.85 -1.29
CA PHE A 67 -9.10 3.47 -0.91
C PHE A 67 -10.14 2.43 -1.36
N PRO A 68 -11.47 2.68 -1.27
CA PRO A 68 -12.45 1.77 -1.88
C PRO A 68 -12.26 1.57 -3.38
N GLN A 69 -11.87 2.64 -4.10
CA GLN A 69 -11.55 2.53 -5.53
C GLN A 69 -10.31 1.66 -5.74
N LEU A 70 -9.25 1.86 -4.94
CA LEU A 70 -8.06 1.03 -4.97
C LEU A 70 -8.41 -0.46 -4.80
N VAL A 71 -9.19 -0.80 -3.77
CA VAL A 71 -9.62 -2.18 -3.52
C VAL A 71 -10.39 -2.74 -4.71
N SER A 72 -11.37 -2.00 -5.23
CA SER A 72 -12.18 -2.45 -6.37
C SER A 72 -11.32 -2.69 -7.63
N THR A 73 -10.36 -1.81 -7.90
CA THR A 73 -9.43 -1.96 -9.03
C THR A 73 -8.51 -3.16 -8.85
N LEU A 74 -8.00 -3.42 -7.64
CA LEU A 74 -7.15 -4.57 -7.34
C LEU A 74 -7.92 -5.90 -7.39
N GLU A 75 -9.17 -5.93 -6.92
CA GLU A 75 -10.07 -7.09 -7.06
C GLU A 75 -10.32 -7.43 -8.52
N LEU A 76 -10.59 -6.42 -9.35
CA LEU A 76 -10.78 -6.63 -10.79
C LEU A 76 -9.49 -7.12 -11.46
N TYR A 77 -8.33 -6.57 -11.08
CA TYR A 77 -7.03 -7.01 -11.57
C TYR A 77 -6.74 -8.48 -11.18
N ALA A 78 -7.06 -8.87 -9.95
CA ALA A 78 -6.83 -10.21 -9.42
C ALA A 78 -7.83 -11.26 -9.91
N ALA A 79 -8.95 -10.88 -10.54
CA ALA A 79 -9.99 -11.81 -11.00
C ALA A 79 -9.47 -12.93 -11.93
N GLY A 80 -8.28 -12.75 -12.53
CA GLY A 80 -7.63 -13.73 -13.40
C GLY A 80 -6.67 -14.71 -12.73
N GLY A 81 -6.41 -14.64 -11.41
CA GLY A 81 -5.44 -15.55 -10.78
C GLY A 81 -5.18 -15.33 -9.29
N ASP A 82 -4.26 -16.14 -8.76
CA ASP A 82 -3.81 -16.05 -7.37
C ASP A 82 -2.77 -14.92 -7.21
N VAL A 83 -3.23 -13.78 -6.68
CA VAL A 83 -2.45 -12.54 -6.58
C VAL A 83 -2.36 -12.07 -5.14
N GLY A 84 -1.12 -11.93 -4.64
CA GLY A 84 -0.83 -11.30 -3.35
C GLY A 84 -0.29 -9.89 -3.56
N PHE A 85 -0.91 -8.89 -2.92
CA PHE A 85 -0.52 -7.49 -3.07
C PHE A 85 0.34 -7.01 -1.89
N PHE A 86 1.47 -6.40 -2.21
CA PHE A 86 2.21 -5.57 -1.26
C PHE A 86 1.67 -4.14 -1.31
N LEU A 87 1.03 -3.71 -0.23
CA LEU A 87 0.53 -2.35 -0.01
C LEU A 87 1.37 -1.67 1.07
N ASP A 88 2.09 -0.61 0.70
CA ASP A 88 3.04 0.08 1.57
C ASP A 88 2.39 0.64 2.83
N ILE A 89 1.15 1.13 2.74
CA ILE A 89 0.38 1.65 3.87
C ILE A 89 0.15 0.60 4.98
N PHE A 90 0.11 -0.70 4.63
CA PHE A 90 -0.04 -1.79 5.60
C PHE A 90 1.30 -2.36 6.04
N ALA A 91 2.26 -2.47 5.12
CA ALA A 91 3.52 -3.18 5.33
C ALA A 91 4.65 -2.31 5.91
N ILE A 92 4.55 -0.99 5.79
CA ILE A 92 5.55 -0.05 6.34
C ILE A 92 5.03 0.54 7.65
N ASN A 93 5.92 0.64 8.64
CA ASN A 93 5.62 1.32 9.89
C ASN A 93 5.42 2.82 9.64
N GLN A 94 4.22 3.32 9.92
CA GLN A 94 3.84 4.71 9.65
C GLN A 94 4.31 5.69 10.75
N HIS A 95 4.63 5.18 11.94
CA HIS A 95 5.05 5.98 13.09
C HIS A 95 6.53 6.33 13.00
N VAL A 96 7.34 5.31 12.75
CA VAL A 96 8.79 5.44 12.51
C VAL A 96 9.12 4.68 11.23
N PRO A 97 8.90 5.30 10.06
CA PRO A 97 9.24 4.64 8.81
C PRO A 97 10.76 4.44 8.73
N PRO A 98 11.23 3.42 7.99
CA PRO A 98 12.65 3.09 7.81
C PRO A 98 13.61 4.27 7.51
N TRP A 99 13.15 5.27 6.76
CA TRP A 99 13.94 6.47 6.43
C TRP A 99 13.98 7.54 7.54
N ARG A 100 13.30 7.30 8.66
CA ARG A 100 13.31 8.11 9.90
C ARG A 100 13.89 7.36 11.09
N GLU A 101 14.30 6.09 10.91
CA GLU A 101 15.04 5.33 11.92
C GLU A 101 16.43 5.93 12.18
N ASP A 102 17.12 5.45 13.22
CA ASP A 102 18.50 5.81 13.54
C ASP A 102 19.40 4.55 13.56
N PRO A 103 20.28 4.37 12.56
CA PRO A 103 20.52 5.25 11.41
C PRO A 103 19.42 5.14 10.33
N PRO A 104 19.13 6.21 9.57
CA PRO A 104 18.06 6.19 8.58
C PRO A 104 18.44 5.35 7.36
N MET A 105 17.53 4.49 6.92
CA MET A 105 17.66 3.79 5.65
C MET A 105 17.42 4.74 4.48
N LYS A 106 18.14 4.53 3.37
CA LYS A 106 17.86 5.29 2.14
C LYS A 106 16.52 4.82 1.58
N HIS A 107 15.70 5.73 1.06
CA HIS A 107 14.39 5.40 0.47
C HIS A 107 14.46 4.24 -0.55
N GLY A 108 15.56 4.19 -1.34
CA GLY A 108 15.84 3.10 -2.28
C GLY A 108 15.98 1.71 -1.66
N ASP A 109 16.55 1.64 -0.47
CA ASP A 109 16.80 0.40 0.26
C ASP A 109 15.53 -0.09 0.99
N VAL A 110 14.51 0.77 1.14
CA VAL A 110 13.28 0.44 1.86
C VAL A 110 12.28 -0.27 0.96
N LEU A 111 11.93 0.31 -0.18
CA LEU A 111 10.93 -0.26 -1.10
C LEU A 111 11.57 -1.05 -2.25
N GLY A 112 12.83 -0.77 -2.60
CA GLY A 112 13.52 -1.43 -3.70
C GLY A 112 13.59 -2.95 -3.57
N PRO A 113 13.90 -3.52 -2.38
CA PRO A 113 13.84 -4.96 -2.17
C PRO A 113 12.44 -5.55 -2.36
N SER A 114 11.39 -4.91 -1.86
CA SER A 114 10.00 -5.37 -1.99
C SER A 114 9.53 -5.34 -3.46
N ILE A 115 9.84 -4.28 -4.20
CA ILE A 115 9.55 -4.17 -5.64
C ILE A 115 10.27 -5.28 -6.41
N ALA A 116 11.56 -5.50 -6.11
CA ALA A 116 12.34 -6.54 -6.76
C ALA A 116 11.83 -7.96 -6.43
N ALA A 117 11.45 -8.20 -5.17
CA ALA A 117 10.92 -9.49 -4.71
C ALA A 117 9.57 -9.82 -5.36
N CYS A 118 8.70 -8.83 -5.54
CA CYS A 118 7.45 -9.02 -6.28
C CYS A 118 7.72 -9.29 -7.77
N GLY A 119 8.73 -8.67 -8.36
CA GLY A 119 9.06 -8.80 -9.80
C GLY A 119 8.01 -8.18 -10.73
N ARG A 120 6.96 -7.59 -10.16
CA ARG A 120 5.85 -6.94 -10.85
C ARG A 120 5.25 -5.84 -9.97
N THR A 121 4.90 -4.73 -10.61
CA THR A 121 4.24 -3.59 -9.99
C THR A 121 2.93 -3.30 -10.71
N VAL A 122 1.84 -3.17 -9.97
CA VAL A 122 0.55 -2.67 -10.45
C VAL A 122 0.47 -1.19 -10.14
N LEU A 123 0.56 -0.36 -11.17
CA LEU A 123 0.38 1.07 -11.09
C LEU A 123 -1.10 1.41 -11.25
N VAL A 124 -1.71 1.87 -10.16
CA VAL A 124 -3.12 2.28 -10.15
C VAL A 124 -3.22 3.74 -10.58
N LEU A 125 -3.93 4.00 -11.68
CA LEU A 125 -4.11 5.32 -12.26
C LEU A 125 -5.56 5.77 -12.15
N HIS A 126 -5.82 6.60 -11.14
CA HIS A 126 -7.14 7.19 -10.94
C HIS A 126 -7.06 8.68 -10.53
N PRO A 127 -7.88 9.57 -11.13
CA PRO A 127 -8.63 9.36 -12.38
C PRO A 127 -7.69 9.24 -13.60
N TRP A 128 -8.10 8.58 -14.68
CA TRP A 128 -7.23 8.29 -15.83
C TRP A 128 -6.72 9.56 -16.55
N GLU A 129 -7.56 10.59 -16.69
CA GLU A 129 -7.20 11.81 -17.45
C GLU A 129 -6.13 12.63 -16.74
N LYS A 130 -6.07 12.54 -15.41
CA LYS A 130 -5.09 13.23 -14.58
C LYS A 130 -4.74 12.37 -13.36
N PRO A 131 -3.97 11.28 -13.56
CA PRO A 131 -3.70 10.33 -12.49
C PRO A 131 -2.89 11.00 -11.37
N MET A 132 -3.38 10.87 -10.14
CA MET A 132 -2.67 11.44 -8.98
C MET A 132 -1.29 10.81 -8.78
N SER A 133 -1.12 9.54 -9.17
CA SER A 133 0.16 8.82 -9.07
C SER A 133 1.30 9.55 -9.79
N PHE A 134 1.04 10.22 -10.92
CA PHE A 134 2.07 10.99 -11.63
C PHE A 134 2.44 12.33 -10.96
N THR A 135 1.71 12.74 -9.93
CA THR A 135 2.03 13.95 -9.14
C THR A 135 2.75 13.63 -7.83
N ARG A 136 2.97 12.35 -7.53
CA ARG A 136 3.54 11.87 -6.27
C ARG A 136 4.97 11.37 -6.49
N ALA A 137 5.93 12.00 -5.83
CA ALA A 137 7.34 11.62 -5.94
C ALA A 137 7.59 10.14 -5.62
N TRP A 138 6.87 9.59 -4.64
CA TRP A 138 6.94 8.17 -4.27
C TRP A 138 6.47 7.24 -5.40
N CYS A 139 5.31 7.49 -6.01
CA CYS A 139 4.85 6.70 -7.14
C CYS A 139 5.81 6.79 -8.34
N LEU A 140 6.38 7.97 -8.61
CA LEU A 140 7.40 8.12 -9.66
C LEU A 140 8.67 7.31 -9.35
N PHE A 141 9.12 7.32 -8.09
CA PHE A 141 10.23 6.52 -7.62
C PHE A 141 9.96 5.02 -7.77
N GLU A 142 8.77 4.54 -7.43
CA GLU A 142 8.36 3.13 -7.56
C GLU A 142 8.32 2.69 -9.03
N ILE A 143 7.78 3.53 -9.92
CA ILE A 143 7.80 3.28 -11.38
C ILE A 143 9.24 3.13 -11.86
N MET A 144 10.10 4.11 -11.54
CA MET A 144 11.49 4.08 -11.97
C MET A 144 12.24 2.87 -11.42
N THR A 145 12.03 2.55 -10.14
CA THR A 145 12.62 1.37 -9.49
C THR A 145 12.18 0.08 -10.15
N THR A 146 10.88 -0.04 -10.50
CA THR A 146 10.35 -1.20 -11.23
C THR A 146 11.09 -1.39 -12.56
N LEU A 147 11.27 -0.31 -13.33
CA LEU A 147 11.97 -0.33 -14.61
C LEU A 147 13.47 -0.67 -14.44
N GLU A 148 14.15 -0.08 -13.46
CA GLU A 148 15.56 -0.35 -13.16
C GLU A 148 15.80 -1.81 -12.75
N LYS A 149 14.88 -2.40 -11.99
CA LYS A 149 14.91 -3.81 -11.60
C LYS A 149 14.48 -4.77 -12.72
N ARG A 150 14.09 -4.24 -13.89
CA ARG A 150 13.53 -5.01 -15.02
C ARG A 150 12.31 -5.85 -14.62
N ALA A 151 11.55 -5.35 -13.64
CA ALA A 151 10.28 -5.92 -13.24
C ALA A 151 9.18 -5.50 -14.22
N THR A 152 8.06 -6.22 -14.20
CA THR A 152 6.90 -5.86 -15.04
C THR A 152 6.15 -4.68 -14.41
N LEU A 153 5.72 -3.71 -15.23
CA LEU A 153 4.87 -2.61 -14.80
C LEU A 153 3.52 -2.73 -15.50
N ASP A 154 2.48 -3.10 -14.75
CA ASP A 154 1.11 -3.13 -15.23
C ASP A 154 0.37 -1.86 -14.84
N VAL A 155 -0.61 -1.46 -15.66
CA VAL A 155 -1.47 -0.32 -15.36
C VAL A 155 -2.88 -0.84 -15.07
N ALA A 156 -3.44 -0.41 -13.94
CA ALA A 156 -4.81 -0.73 -13.54
C ALA A 156 -5.62 0.56 -13.31
N LEU A 157 -6.92 0.50 -13.63
CA LEU A 157 -7.85 1.63 -13.64
C LEU A 157 -9.04 1.39 -12.70
#